data_AF-A0AAV3QG01-F1
#
_entry.id   AF-A0AAV3QG01-F1
#
_cell.length_a   1.000
_cell.length_b   1.000
_cell.length_c   1.000
_cell.angle_alpha   90.00
_cell.angle_beta   90.00
_cell.angle_gamma   90.00
#
_symmetry.space_group_name_H-M   'P 1'
#
loop_
_entity.id
_entity.type
_entity.pdbx_description
1 polymer ?
#
loop_
_entity_poly.entity_id
_entity_poly.type
_entity_poly.pdbx_seq_one_letter_code
_entity_poly.pdbx_strand_id
1 'polypeptide(L)' 'MPTAIHKKECKTKMSFTDRLDGVLLPKGFILPQYTQFNGTGDPIKHLQGFLAKMTITSNDLDIYAKAFSNSLADRALD' A
#
# COMPACT_ATOMS: atom_id res chain seq x y z
N MET A 1 32.22 37.91 10.33
CA MET A 1 32.18 36.44 10.44
C MET A 1 30.91 36.04 11.19
N PRO A 2 29.84 35.56 10.55
CA PRO A 2 28.71 34.96 11.27
C PRO A 2 28.80 33.43 11.26
N THR A 3 28.48 32.87 12.41
CA THR A 3 28.56 31.48 12.84
C THR A 3 27.51 30.59 12.18
N ALA A 4 27.89 29.33 11.94
CA ALA A 4 27.10 28.30 11.30
C ALA A 4 25.83 27.94 12.09
N ILE A 5 24.67 28.10 11.45
CA ILE A 5 23.41 27.49 11.90
C ILE A 5 23.48 26.01 11.53
N HIS A 6 23.74 25.16 12.52
CA HIS A 6 23.45 23.74 12.41
C HIS A 6 21.93 23.58 12.31
N LYS A 7 21.41 23.49 11.09
CA LYS A 7 20.10 22.88 10.84
C LYS A 7 20.18 21.47 11.39
N LYS A 8 19.56 21.25 12.55
CA LYS A 8 19.25 19.91 13.02
C LYS A 8 18.24 19.37 12.01
N GLU A 9 18.71 18.54 11.09
CA GLU A 9 17.82 17.73 10.27
C GLU A 9 17.07 16.81 11.25
N CYS A 10 15.84 17.22 11.61
CA CYS A 10 14.86 16.29 12.14
C CYS A 10 14.64 15.25 11.04
N LYS A 11 15.35 14.13 11.15
CA LYS A 11 15.13 12.95 10.33
C LYS A 11 13.81 12.34 10.78
N THR A 12 12.71 13.00 10.45
CA THR A 12 11.36 12.51 10.69
C THR A 12 11.25 11.23 9.89
N LYS A 13 11.28 10.08 10.56
CA LYS A 13 10.87 8.82 9.94
C LYS A 13 9.41 9.03 9.52
N MET A 14 9.17 9.20 8.22
CA MET A 14 7.81 9.24 7.67
C MET A 14 7.04 8.03 8.20
N SER A 15 5.77 8.25 8.58
CA SER A 15 4.93 7.13 8.96
C SER A 15 4.73 6.21 7.76
N PHE A 16 4.35 4.96 8.02
CA PHE A 16 4.02 4.02 6.96
C PHE A 16 2.97 4.59 6.00
N THR A 17 1.96 5.27 6.55
CA THR A 17 0.88 5.91 5.79
C THR A 17 1.40 7.05 4.92
N ASP A 18 2.26 7.92 5.46
CA ASP A 18 2.86 9.03 4.69
C ASP A 18 3.70 8.50 3.52
N ARG A 19 4.39 7.37 3.72
CA ARG A 19 5.14 6.72 2.65
C ARG A 19 4.22 6.23 1.54
N LEU A 20 3.11 5.58 1.88
CA LEU A 20 2.15 5.05 0.91
C LEU A 20 1.37 6.14 0.16
N ASP A 21 1.12 7.28 0.80
CA ASP A 21 0.45 8.41 0.15
C ASP A 21 1.23 8.85 -1.10
N GLY A 22 2.56 8.95 -0.96
CA GLY A 22 3.48 9.29 -2.05
C GLY A 22 3.73 8.19 -3.10
N VAL A 23 3.30 6.94 -2.86
CA VAL A 23 3.51 5.83 -3.81
C VAL A 23 2.55 5.98 -4.99
N LEU A 24 3.03 6.43 -6.14
CA LEU A 24 2.20 6.45 -7.35
C LEU A 24 2.17 5.06 -7.96
N LEU A 25 0.97 4.53 -8.22
CA LEU A 25 0.85 3.34 -9.06
C LEU A 25 1.41 3.69 -10.46
N PRO A 26 2.27 2.83 -11.06
CA PRO A 26 2.86 3.13 -12.36
C PRO A 26 1.77 3.37 -13.41
N LYS A 27 2.03 4.27 -14.37
CA LYS A 27 1.07 4.56 -15.45
C LYS A 27 0.75 3.26 -16.20
N GLY A 28 -0.53 2.91 -16.25
CA GLY A 28 -0.99 1.66 -16.86
C GLY A 28 -1.01 0.45 -15.92
N PHE A 29 -0.79 0.64 -14.61
CA PHE A 29 -1.02 -0.41 -13.63
C PHE A 29 -2.49 -0.80 -13.62
N ILE A 30 -2.77 -1.99 -14.12
CA ILE A 30 -4.10 -2.59 -14.08
C ILE A 30 -4.16 -3.40 -12.79
N LEU A 31 -4.99 -2.95 -11.85
CA LEU A 31 -5.32 -3.74 -10.67
C LEU A 31 -5.85 -5.11 -11.14
N PRO A 32 -5.29 -6.22 -10.65
CA PRO A 32 -5.80 -7.54 -11.00
C PRO A 32 -7.29 -7.63 -10.64
N GLN A 33 -8.07 -8.36 -11.43
CA GLN A 33 -9.44 -8.66 -11.01
C GLN A 33 -9.40 -9.65 -9.84
N TYR A 34 -10.01 -9.30 -8.73
CA TYR A 34 -10.20 -10.15 -7.56
C TYR A 34 -11.64 -10.03 -7.07
N THR A 35 -12.13 -11.09 -6.44
CA THR A 35 -13.34 -11.02 -5.63
C THR A 35 -13.02 -10.17 -4.41
N GLN A 36 -13.76 -9.08 -4.22
CA GLN A 36 -13.57 -8.23 -3.05
C GLN A 36 -13.98 -8.96 -1.77
N PHE A 37 -13.19 -8.79 -0.71
CA PHE A 37 -13.51 -9.34 0.60
C PHE A 37 -14.50 -8.45 1.32
N ASN A 38 -15.67 -9.00 1.66
CA ASN A 38 -16.79 -8.27 2.27
C ASN A 38 -16.90 -8.48 3.79
N GLY A 39 -15.84 -8.98 4.43
CA GLY A 39 -15.84 -9.34 5.85
C GLY A 39 -16.42 -10.72 6.16
N THR A 40 -16.96 -11.42 5.14
CA THR A 40 -17.49 -12.79 5.28
C THR A 40 -16.65 -13.77 4.47
N GLY A 41 -16.42 -14.97 5.00
CA GLY A 41 -15.59 -16.00 4.38
C GLY A 41 -14.20 -16.13 5.02
N ASP A 42 -13.28 -16.80 4.33
CA ASP A 42 -11.93 -17.08 4.84
C ASP A 42 -10.95 -15.93 4.51
N PRO A 43 -10.50 -15.14 5.50
CA PRO A 43 -9.59 -14.02 5.28
C PRO A 43 -8.19 -14.48 4.83
N ILE A 44 -7.74 -15.67 5.24
CA ILE A 44 -6.44 -16.21 4.84
C ILE A 44 -6.48 -16.57 3.36
N LYS A 45 -7.56 -17.21 2.90
CA LYS A 45 -7.76 -17.53 1.49
C LYS A 45 -7.83 -16.27 0.62
N HIS A 46 -8.49 -15.21 1.10
CA HIS A 46 -8.49 -13.91 0.41
C HIS A 46 -7.08 -13.34 0.27
N LEU A 47 -6.35 -13.26 1.39
CA LEU A 47 -4.98 -12.72 1.40
C LEU A 47 -4.06 -13.50 0.47
N GLN A 48 -4.11 -14.83 0.50
CA GLN A 48 -3.32 -15.67 -0.40
C GLN A 48 -3.67 -15.43 -1.88
N GLY A 49 -4.96 -15.31 -2.20
CA GLY A 49 -5.41 -15.01 -3.57
C GLY A 49 -4.96 -13.62 -4.05
N PHE A 50 -5.01 -12.63 -3.16
CA PHE A 50 -4.49 -11.28 -3.43
C PHE A 50 -2.98 -11.31 -3.70
N LEU A 51 -2.19 -11.92 -2.81
CA LEU A 51 -0.73 -12.00 -2.94
C LEU A 51 -0.30 -12.74 -4.21
N ALA A 52 -0.99 -13.83 -4.56
CA ALA A 52 -0.71 -14.60 -5.77
C ALA A 52 -0.89 -13.75 -7.04
N LYS A 53 -1.94 -12.91 -7.10
CA LYS A 53 -2.19 -12.01 -8.23
C LYS A 53 -1.22 -10.83 -8.26
N MET A 54 -0.91 -10.25 -7.09
CA MET A 54 0.00 -9.11 -7.00
C MET A 54 1.44 -9.49 -7.36
N THR A 55 1.89 -10.70 -7.00
CA THR A 55 3.23 -11.21 -7.34
C THR A 55 3.48 -11.35 -8.84
N ILE A 56 2.41 -11.49 -9.63
CA ILE A 56 2.50 -11.49 -11.10
C ILE A 56 2.58 -10.05 -11.64
N THR A 57 1.99 -9.10 -10.93
CA THR A 57 1.79 -7.72 -11.41
C THR A 57 2.92 -6.79 -10.98
N SER A 58 3.47 -6.99 -9.79
CA SER A 58 4.54 -6.17 -9.23
C SER A 58 5.37 -6.99 -8.23
N ASN A 59 6.59 -6.55 -7.95
CA ASN A 59 7.42 -7.08 -6.86
C ASN A 59 7.61 -6.06 -5.73
N ASP A 60 6.82 -4.98 -5.73
CA ASP A 60 6.91 -3.88 -4.77
C ASP A 60 5.82 -3.99 -3.69
N LEU A 61 6.24 -4.21 -2.44
CA LEU A 61 5.35 -4.30 -1.28
C LEU A 61 4.55 -3.02 -0.99
N ASP A 62 5.08 -1.84 -1.32
CA ASP A 62 4.36 -0.59 -1.13
C ASP A 62 3.19 -0.48 -2.13
N ILE A 63 3.36 -1.02 -3.35
CA ILE A 63 2.26 -1.18 -4.32
C ILE A 63 1.22 -2.17 -3.81
N TYR A 64 1.63 -3.23 -3.11
CA TYR A 64 0.69 -4.21 -2.53
C TYR A 64 -0.15 -3.55 -1.45
N ALA A 65 0.49 -2.83 -0.53
CA ALA A 65 -0.23 -2.15 0.54
C ALA A 65 -1.22 -1.10 -0.02
N LYS A 66 -0.82 -0.36 -1.06
CA LYS A 66 -1.71 0.62 -1.72
C LYS A 66 -2.87 -0.04 -2.48
N ALA A 67 -2.62 -1.18 -3.11
CA ALA A 67 -3.64 -1.93 -3.85
C ALA A 67 -4.59 -2.71 -2.93
N PHE A 68 -4.15 -3.09 -1.72
CA PHE A 68 -4.91 -3.98 -0.83
C PHE A 68 -6.28 -3.42 -0.47
N SER A 69 -6.40 -2.10 -0.23
CA SER A 69 -7.69 -1.46 0.06
C SER A 69 -8.72 -1.67 -1.06
N ASN A 70 -8.29 -1.79 -2.33
CA ASN A 70 -9.18 -2.07 -3.46
C ASN A 70 -9.67 -3.54 -3.48
N SER A 71 -8.97 -4.43 -2.78
CA SER A 71 -9.37 -5.83 -2.62
C SER A 71 -10.46 -6.02 -1.55
N LEU A 72 -10.78 -4.97 -0.79
CA LEU A 72 -11.83 -4.97 0.23
C LEU A 72 -13.11 -4.37 -0.37
N ALA A 73 -14.27 -4.90 0.00
CA ALA A 73 -15.56 -4.28 -0.30
C ALA A 73 -15.90 -3.26 0.79
N ASP A 74 -16.80 -2.31 0.50
CA ASP A 74 -17.17 -1.22 1.44
C ASP A 74 -17.52 -1.71 2.84
N ARG A 75 -18.21 -2.85 2.96
CA ARG A 75 -18.58 -3.43 4.27
C ARG A 75 -17.41 -3.95 5.11
N ALA A 76 -16.23 -4.13 4.50
CA ALA A 76 -15.02 -4.55 5.20
C ALA A 76 -14.12 -3.35 5.59
N LEU A 77 -14.54 -2.12 5.27
CA LEU A 77 -13.84 -0.88 5.62
C LEU A 77 -14.43 -0.18 6.84
N ASP A 78 -15.59 -0.64 7.34
CA ASP A 78 -16.32 -0.08 8.50
C ASP A 78 -15.74 -0.55 9.84
#